data_AF-A0A2D0AK00-F1
#
_entry.id   AF-A0A2D0AK00-F1
#
_cell.length_a   1.000
_cell.length_b   1.000
_cell.length_c   1.000
_cell.angle_alpha   90.00
_cell.angle_beta   90.00
_cell.angle_gamma   90.00
#
_symmetry.space_group_name_H-M   'P 1'
#
loop_
_entity.id
_entity.type
_entity.pdbx_description
1 polymer ?
#
loop_
_entity_poly.entity_id
_entity_poly.type
_entity_poly.pdbx_seq_one_letter_code
_entity_poly.pdbx_strand_id
1 'polypeptide(L)'
;MAKVIALTSFEHHGSRSRGAQFDVSAQHADLLAKRGLVKLAGQAVPAGGGPAAPTSETNDGAQLVRQKAADAIAAIAAVTDLARLDAALKAETAKGDKARATVVEAIETAIKAAAQAQA
;
A
#
# COMPACT_ATOMS: atom_id res chain seq x y z
N MET A 1 -0.81 27.94 -6.06
CA MET A 1 0.45 27.49 -5.46
C MET A 1 0.10 26.64 -4.23
N ALA A 2 0.92 25.64 -3.90
CA ALA A 2 0.69 24.68 -2.82
C ALA A 2 1.58 25.00 -1.62
N LYS A 3 0.95 25.19 -0.46
CA LYS A 3 1.64 25.41 0.81
C LYS A 3 2.22 24.11 1.34
N VAL A 4 3.51 24.13 1.64
CA VAL A 4 4.25 22.99 2.20
C VAL A 4 4.99 23.41 3.47
N ILE A 5 5.22 22.45 4.36
CA ILE A 5 5.96 22.59 5.62
C ILE A 5 7.18 21.68 5.53
N ALA A 6 8.38 22.22 5.70
CA ALA A 6 9.61 21.43 5.72
C ALA A 6 9.62 20.44 6.91
N LEU A 7 9.95 19.17 6.65
CA LEU A 7 10.11 18.14 7.68
C LEU A 7 11.55 18.07 8.18
N THR A 8 12.50 18.39 7.31
CA THR A 8 13.93 18.46 7.60
C THR A 8 14.48 19.80 7.14
N SER A 9 15.69 20.15 7.59
CA SER A 9 16.36 21.33 7.06
C SER A 9 16.98 20.98 5.70
N PHE A 10 16.67 21.73 4.65
CA PHE A 10 17.25 21.53 3.32
C PHE A 10 17.34 22.84 2.54
N GLU A 11 18.23 22.90 1.56
CA GLU A 11 18.39 24.06 0.70
C GLU A 11 17.37 24.05 -0.42
N HIS A 12 16.52 25.08 -0.45
CA HIS A 12 15.53 25.28 -1.50
C HIS A 12 15.28 26.78 -1.67
N HIS A 13 16.05 27.37 -2.60
CA HIS A 13 16.14 28.83 -2.80
C HIS A 13 16.39 29.58 -1.48
N GLY A 14 17.39 29.12 -0.72
CA GLY A 14 17.69 29.55 0.64
C GLY A 14 17.51 28.40 1.65
N SER A 15 17.98 28.62 2.88
CA SER A 15 17.93 27.62 3.94
C SER A 15 16.51 27.48 4.48
N ARG A 16 15.83 26.35 4.16
CA ARG A 16 14.55 26.01 4.78
C ARG A 16 14.82 25.24 6.05
N SER A 17 14.42 25.80 7.17
CA SER A 17 14.50 25.14 8.47
C SER A 17 13.34 24.15 8.62
N ARG A 18 13.56 23.05 9.35
CA ARG A 18 12.49 22.14 9.77
C ARG A 18 11.32 22.94 10.39
N GLY A 19 10.11 22.69 9.91
CA GLY A 19 8.88 23.37 10.32
C GLY A 19 8.55 24.65 9.54
N ALA A 20 9.46 25.17 8.72
CA ALA A 20 9.21 26.37 7.93
C ALA A 20 8.14 26.11 6.86
N GLN A 21 7.20 27.05 6.74
CA GLN A 21 6.14 27.05 5.75
C GLN A 21 6.55 27.88 4.53
N PHE A 22 6.28 27.36 3.34
CA PHE A 22 6.52 28.07 2.09
C PHE A 22 5.61 27.57 0.98
N ASP A 23 5.44 28.39 -0.05
CA ASP A 23 4.57 28.10 -1.19
C ASP A 23 5.41 27.64 -2.37
N VAL A 24 5.02 26.53 -3.00
CA VAL A 24 5.67 25.98 -4.21
C VAL A 24 4.63 25.57 -5.24
N SER A 25 5.05 25.22 -6.46
CA SER A 25 4.11 24.64 -7.44
C SER A 25 3.65 23.25 -7.00
N ALA A 26 2.44 22.83 -7.41
CA ALA A 26 1.87 21.53 -7.01
C ALA A 26 2.75 20.34 -7.39
N GLN A 27 3.37 20.38 -8.58
CA GLN A 27 4.30 19.36 -9.05
C GLN A 27 5.55 19.28 -8.16
N HIS A 28 6.06 20.43 -7.70
CA HIS A 28 7.25 20.49 -6.88
C HIS A 28 6.94 20.10 -5.42
N ALA A 29 5.76 20.45 -4.91
CA ALA A 29 5.27 19.98 -3.62
C ALA A 29 5.22 18.45 -3.55
N ASP A 30 4.68 17.81 -4.59
CA ASP A 30 4.62 16.36 -4.70
C ASP A 30 6.01 15.73 -4.75
N LEU A 31 6.95 16.31 -5.51
CA LEU A 31 8.33 15.83 -5.57
C LEU A 31 9.04 15.94 -4.20
N LEU A 32 8.87 17.05 -3.49
CA LEU A 32 9.44 17.23 -2.15
C LEU A 32 8.79 16.33 -1.11
N ALA A 33 7.47 16.10 -1.21
CA ALA A 33 6.73 15.20 -0.33
C ALA A 33 7.14 13.74 -0.55
N LYS A 34 7.28 13.31 -1.82
CA LYS A 34 7.81 11.98 -2.19
C LYS A 34 9.22 11.73 -1.66
N ARG A 35 10.03 12.79 -1.54
CA ARG A 35 11.38 12.73 -0.97
C ARG A 35 11.41 12.83 0.55
N GLY A 36 10.25 12.98 1.20
CA GLY A 36 10.15 13.13 2.66
C GLY A 36 10.72 14.46 3.19
N LEU A 37 10.90 15.46 2.33
CA LEU A 37 11.46 16.76 2.70
C LEU A 37 10.42 17.74 3.21
N VAL A 38 9.17 17.62 2.75
CA VAL A 38 8.06 18.50 3.13
C VAL A 38 6.76 17.73 3.33
N LYS A 39 5.81 18.32 4.06
CA LYS A 39 4.41 17.91 4.13
C LYS A 39 3.50 19.00 3.59
N LEU A 40 2.36 18.66 2.98
CA LEU A 40 1.38 19.64 2.51
C LEU A 40 0.65 20.28 3.70
N ALA A 41 0.61 21.61 3.75
CA ALA A 41 0.09 22.38 4.89
C ALA A 41 -1.44 22.28 5.09
N GLY A 42 -2.14 21.56 4.21
CA GLY A 42 -3.58 21.26 4.30
C GLY A 42 -3.89 19.76 4.43
N GLN A 43 -2.88 18.89 4.39
CA GLN A 43 -3.09 17.48 4.76
C GLN A 43 -2.92 17.37 6.27
N ALA A 44 -4.04 17.24 6.97
CA ALA A 44 -4.06 16.77 8.34
C ALA A 44 -3.33 15.42 8.38
N VAL A 45 -2.12 15.41 8.94
CA VAL A 45 -1.40 14.18 9.26
C VAL A 45 -2.08 13.62 10.51
N PRO A 46 -2.63 12.39 10.53
CA PRO A 46 -2.72 11.68 11.79
C PRO A 46 -1.27 11.44 12.26
N ALA A 47 -0.96 11.87 13.47
CA ALA A 47 0.35 11.75 14.07
C ALA A 47 0.69 10.27 14.31
N GLY A 48 1.75 9.75 13.66
CA GLY A 48 2.35 8.45 14.03
C GLY A 48 3.22 7.82 12.94
N GLY A 49 4.48 7.50 13.28
CA GLY A 49 5.41 6.65 12.50
C GLY A 49 6.25 7.43 11.47
N GLY A 50 7.58 7.33 11.40
CA GLY A 50 8.33 6.08 11.35
C GLY A 50 8.23 5.50 9.93
N PRO A 51 9.33 5.10 9.27
CA PRO A 51 9.28 4.67 7.88
C PRO A 51 8.37 3.45 7.75
N ALA A 52 7.54 3.47 6.71
CA ALA A 52 6.47 2.52 6.39
C ALA A 52 5.13 2.74 7.13
N ALA A 53 4.16 3.25 6.38
CA ALA A 53 2.87 2.57 6.31
C ALA A 53 2.26 2.77 4.91
N PRO A 54 1.73 1.68 4.33
CA PRO A 54 1.21 1.64 2.98
C PRO A 54 -0.02 2.53 2.86
N THR A 55 -0.19 3.13 1.70
CA THR A 55 -1.46 3.71 1.29
C THR A 55 -2.55 2.66 1.40
N SER A 56 -3.57 3.00 2.19
CA SER A 56 -4.90 2.43 2.15
C SER A 56 -5.06 1.00 2.67
N GLU A 57 -5.94 0.93 3.65
CA GLU A 57 -6.80 -0.17 4.03
C GLU A 57 -7.64 -0.66 2.82
N THR A 58 -6.98 -1.22 1.79
CA THR A 58 -7.65 -1.78 0.61
C THR A 58 -7.15 -3.20 0.39
N ASN A 59 -7.79 -4.17 1.02
CA ASN A 59 -8.11 -5.45 0.37
C ASN A 59 -6.96 -6.12 -0.44
N ASP A 60 -5.74 -6.14 0.09
CA ASP A 60 -4.55 -6.50 -0.67
C ASP A 60 -4.39 -8.02 -0.76
N GLY A 61 -5.32 -8.70 -1.44
CA GLY A 61 -5.15 -10.09 -1.85
C GLY A 61 -3.87 -10.30 -2.67
N ALA A 62 -3.40 -9.27 -3.36
CA ALA A 62 -2.13 -9.26 -4.05
C ALA A 62 -0.91 -9.48 -3.13
N GLN A 63 -0.98 -9.06 -1.87
CA GLN A 63 0.09 -9.31 -0.90
C GLN A 63 0.13 -10.77 -0.47
N LEU A 64 -1.03 -11.44 -0.35
CA LEU A 64 -1.10 -12.88 -0.01
C LEU A 64 -0.32 -13.73 -1.01
N VAL A 65 -0.39 -13.34 -2.29
CA VAL A 65 0.25 -14.07 -3.39
C VAL A 65 1.63 -13.53 -3.77
N ARG A 66 2.15 -12.54 -3.05
CA ARG A 66 3.50 -11.99 -3.27
C ARG A 66 4.59 -12.82 -2.60
N GLN A 67 4.20 -13.62 -1.60
CA GLN A 67 5.07 -14.48 -0.81
C GLN A 67 5.45 -15.76 -1.57
N LYS A 68 6.34 -16.56 -0.97
CA LYS A 68 6.63 -17.93 -1.43
C LYS A 68 5.34 -18.77 -1.44
N ALA A 69 5.25 -19.75 -2.34
CA ALA A 69 4.01 -20.51 -2.55
C ALA A 69 3.46 -21.15 -1.27
N ALA A 70 4.32 -21.78 -0.45
CA ALA A 70 3.91 -22.40 0.81
C ALA A 70 3.34 -21.40 1.82
N ASP A 71 3.96 -20.23 1.92
CA ASP A 71 3.55 -19.17 2.84
C ASP A 71 2.26 -18.48 2.36
N ALA A 72 2.12 -18.28 1.05
CA ALA A 72 0.89 -17.82 0.43
C ALA A 72 -0.28 -18.76 0.75
N ILE A 73 -0.11 -20.07 0.57
CA ILE A 73 -1.15 -21.08 0.85
C ILE A 73 -1.54 -21.06 2.33
N ALA A 74 -0.57 -20.99 3.24
CA ALA A 74 -0.84 -20.90 4.68
C ALA A 74 -1.62 -19.62 5.03
N ALA A 75 -1.26 -18.48 4.43
CA ALA A 75 -1.95 -17.22 4.64
C ALA A 75 -3.37 -17.24 4.05
N ILE A 76 -3.56 -17.81 2.87
CA ILE A 76 -4.86 -17.97 2.19
C ILE A 76 -5.82 -18.79 3.07
N ALA A 77 -5.35 -19.87 3.69
CA ALA A 77 -6.19 -20.71 4.56
C ALA A 77 -6.71 -19.97 5.80
N ALA A 78 -6.03 -18.93 6.25
CA ALA A 78 -6.45 -18.10 7.37
C ALA A 78 -7.40 -16.94 6.97
N VAL A 79 -7.64 -16.73 5.67
CA VAL A 79 -8.47 -15.64 5.17
C VAL A 79 -9.89 -16.15 4.91
N THR A 80 -10.86 -15.58 5.61
CA THR A 80 -12.29 -15.85 5.42
C THR A 80 -13.00 -14.79 4.59
N ASP A 81 -12.30 -13.69 4.27
CA ASP A 81 -12.85 -12.60 3.49
C ASP A 81 -12.86 -12.94 1.99
N LEU A 82 -14.06 -13.13 1.43
CA LEU A 82 -14.24 -13.49 0.02
C LEU A 82 -13.66 -12.45 -0.95
N ALA A 83 -13.82 -11.15 -0.64
CA ALA A 83 -13.32 -10.08 -1.50
C ALA A 83 -11.78 -10.07 -1.56
N ARG A 84 -11.13 -10.40 -0.43
CA ARG A 84 -9.69 -10.51 -0.34
C ARG A 84 -9.15 -11.74 -1.07
N LEU A 85 -9.86 -12.86 -1.01
CA LEU A 85 -9.51 -14.06 -1.76
C LEU A 85 -9.68 -13.85 -3.29
N ASP A 86 -10.74 -13.16 -3.72
CA ASP A 86 -10.94 -12.80 -5.13
C ASP A 86 -9.83 -11.88 -5.65
N ALA A 87 -9.45 -10.88 -4.87
CA ALA A 87 -8.31 -10.00 -5.19
C ALA A 87 -6.99 -10.79 -5.28
N ALA A 88 -6.80 -11.82 -4.44
CA ALA A 88 -5.64 -12.69 -4.50
C ALA A 88 -5.63 -13.56 -5.77
N LEU A 89 -6.78 -14.11 -6.15
CA LEU A 89 -6.96 -14.90 -7.36
C LEU A 89 -6.62 -14.06 -8.60
N LYS A 90 -7.18 -12.85 -8.67
CA LYS A 90 -6.91 -11.90 -9.76
C LYS A 90 -5.44 -11.51 -9.83
N ALA A 91 -4.78 -11.34 -8.69
CA ALA A 91 -3.36 -10.99 -8.63
C ALA A 91 -2.42 -12.15 -9.03
N GLU A 92 -2.75 -13.40 -8.67
CA GLU A 92 -1.96 -14.56 -9.09
C GLU A 92 -2.18 -14.88 -10.57
N THR A 93 -3.41 -14.80 -11.06
CA THR A 93 -3.75 -15.04 -12.48
C THR A 93 -3.24 -13.94 -13.42
N ALA A 94 -3.13 -12.69 -12.95
CA ALA A 94 -2.51 -11.60 -13.70
C ALA A 94 -1.03 -11.85 -14.06
N LYS A 95 -0.38 -12.85 -13.43
CA LYS A 95 1.00 -13.26 -13.75
C LYS A 95 1.10 -14.14 -15.01
N GLY A 96 -0.03 -14.54 -15.61
CA GLY A 96 -0.07 -15.36 -16.83
C GLY A 96 0.68 -16.68 -16.64
N ASP A 97 1.64 -16.98 -17.51
CA ASP A 97 2.47 -18.20 -17.45
C ASP A 97 3.34 -18.33 -16.18
N LYS A 98 3.48 -17.25 -15.40
CA LYS A 98 4.17 -17.27 -14.10
C LYS A 98 3.22 -17.50 -12.92
N ALA A 99 1.92 -17.66 -13.19
CA ALA A 99 0.95 -18.02 -12.18
C ALA A 99 1.25 -19.43 -11.66
N ARG A 100 1.25 -19.57 -10.34
CA ARG A 100 1.48 -20.86 -9.69
C ARG A 100 0.15 -21.57 -9.57
N ALA A 101 -0.07 -22.61 -10.37
CA ALA A 101 -1.31 -23.41 -10.37
C ALA A 101 -1.72 -23.86 -8.96
N THR A 102 -0.76 -24.30 -8.15
CA THR A 102 -1.00 -24.72 -6.76
C THR A 102 -1.49 -23.60 -5.85
N VAL A 103 -1.07 -22.35 -6.10
CA VAL A 103 -1.55 -21.18 -5.34
C VAL A 103 -2.95 -20.78 -5.81
N VAL A 104 -3.21 -20.84 -7.13
CA VAL A 104 -4.53 -20.59 -7.70
C VAL A 104 -5.56 -21.57 -7.15
N GLU A 105 -5.28 -22.88 -7.18
CA GLU A 105 -6.16 -23.92 -6.63
C GLU A 105 -6.42 -23.75 -5.12
N ALA A 106 -5.41 -23.33 -4.36
CA ALA A 106 -5.58 -23.04 -2.93
C ALA A 106 -6.51 -21.84 -2.70
N ILE A 107 -6.43 -20.78 -3.52
CA ILE A 107 -7.31 -19.61 -3.42
C ILE A 107 -8.75 -20.01 -3.76
N GLU A 108 -8.97 -20.76 -4.84
CA GLU A 108 -10.31 -21.24 -5.23
C GLU A 108 -10.93 -22.16 -4.16
N THR A 109 -10.11 -23.01 -3.54
CA THR A 109 -10.54 -23.87 -2.43
C THR A 109 -10.94 -23.03 -1.21
N ALA A 110 -10.15 -22.01 -0.86
CA ALA A 110 -10.47 -21.10 0.23
C ALA A 110 -11.74 -20.29 -0.04
N ILE A 111 -11.98 -19.85 -1.28
CA ILE A 111 -13.23 -19.16 -1.68
C ILE A 111 -14.44 -20.07 -1.46
N LYS A 112 -14.37 -21.33 -1.91
CA LYS A 112 -15.45 -22.30 -1.68
C LYS A 112 -15.67 -22.57 -0.19
N ALA A 113 -14.60 -22.71 0.59
CA ALA A 113 -14.69 -22.94 2.03
C ALA A 113 -15.31 -21.73 2.75
N ALA A 114 -14.88 -20.51 2.42
CA ALA A 114 -15.43 -19.28 2.98
C ALA A 114 -16.91 -19.09 2.61
N ALA A 115 -17.30 -19.41 1.37
CA ALA A 115 -18.70 -19.36 0.93
C ALA A 115 -19.59 -20.35 1.68
N GLN A 116 -19.08 -21.55 1.98
CA GLN A 116 -19.81 -22.56 2.76
C GLN A 116 -19.90 -22.21 4.26
N ALA A 117 -18.90 -21.52 4.80
CA ALA A 117 -18.89 -21.07 6.19
C ALA A 117 -19.83 -19.87 6.45
N GLN A 118 -20.30 -19.19 5.40
CA GLN A 118 -21.21 -18.05 5.46
C GLN A 118 -22.68 -18.42 5.17
N ALA A 119 -22.96 -19.69 4.82
CA ALA A 119 -24.30 -20.24 4.57
C ALA A 119 -24.89 -20.88 5.82
#